data_AF-A0A646KBN0-F1
#
_entry.id   AF-A0A646KBN0-F1
#
_cell.length_a   1.000
_cell.length_b   1.000
_cell.length_c   1.000
_cell.angle_alpha   90.00
_cell.angle_beta   90.00
_cell.angle_gamma   90.00
#
_symmetry.space_group_name_H-M   'P 1'
#
loop_
_entity.id
_entity.type
_entity.pdbx_description
1 polymer ?
#
loop_
_entity_poly.entity_id
_entity_poly.type
_entity_poly.pdbx_seq_one_letter_code
_entity_poly.pdbx_strand_id
1 'polypeptide(L)'
;MPVAFRIRCCLCDKNIPLAGDAVVLDAEWQRRFPDMNGTIACETCTIRKGWNCCIGRQGAFVDGHIAAPEGIVDVDCWSHILDRGTHRAAVLCHPRSGLIQGAEPYLRSVAAGRGTHPDVAAELHAVLQEWDAQVPVPGPDRLRASRSHSLNARR
;
A
#
# COMPACT_ATOMS: atom_id res chain seq x y z
N MET A 1 -7.16 17.96 -13.25
CA MET A 1 -5.86 18.16 -12.57
C MET A 1 -5.66 16.98 -11.64
N PRO A 2 -4.57 16.20 -11.76
CA PRO A 2 -4.36 15.06 -10.87
C PRO A 2 -4.14 15.57 -9.44
N VAL A 3 -4.92 15.04 -8.50
CA VAL A 3 -4.78 15.34 -7.07
C VAL A 3 -3.43 14.81 -6.59
N ALA A 4 -2.71 15.63 -5.80
CA ALA A 4 -1.47 15.21 -5.18
C ALA A 4 -1.78 14.16 -4.10
N PHE A 5 -1.07 13.03 -4.15
CA PHE A 5 -1.15 11.98 -3.14
C PHE A 5 0.23 11.34 -2.94
N ARG A 6 0.40 10.65 -1.82
CA ARG A 6 1.57 9.83 -1.54
C ARG A 6 1.10 8.50 -0.98
N ILE A 7 1.80 7.44 -1.36
CA ILE A 7 1.62 6.12 -0.77
C ILE A 7 2.84 5.77 0.05
N ARG A 8 2.62 5.15 1.22
CA ARG A 8 3.68 4.62 2.08
C ARG A 8 4.01 3.19 1.67
N CYS A 9 5.29 2.85 1.58
CA CYS A 9 5.77 1.50 1.29
C CYS A 9 5.28 0.52 2.36
N CYS A 10 4.66 -0.58 1.94
CA CYS A 10 4.15 -1.60 2.86
C CYS A 10 5.26 -2.26 3.73
N LEU A 11 6.53 -2.17 3.34
CA LEU A 11 7.66 -2.80 4.03
C LEU A 11 8.47 -1.89 4.96
N CYS A 12 8.47 -0.57 4.72
CA CYS A 12 9.28 0.38 5.51
C CYS A 12 8.53 1.62 5.97
N ASP A 13 7.25 1.73 5.62
CA ASP A 13 6.35 2.85 5.93
C ASP A 13 6.80 4.23 5.42
N LYS A 14 7.91 4.31 4.66
CA LYS A 14 8.35 5.54 4.01
C LYS A 14 7.54 5.80 2.75
N ASN A 15 7.35 7.07 2.42
CA ASN A 15 6.74 7.46 1.14
C ASN A 15 7.51 6.85 -0.03
N ILE A 16 6.80 6.20 -0.94
CA ILE A 16 7.39 5.72 -2.19
C ILE A 16 7.71 6.96 -3.06
N PRO A 17 8.90 7.06 -3.69
CA PRO A 17 9.24 8.19 -4.55
C PRO A 17 8.41 8.20 -5.84
N LEU A 18 7.82 9.35 -6.19
CA LEU A 18 7.02 9.50 -7.43
C LEU A 18 7.83 9.26 -8.72
N ALA A 19 9.14 9.45 -8.67
CA ALA A 19 10.04 9.28 -9.81
C ALA A 19 10.51 7.81 -10.00
N GLY A 20 10.10 6.89 -9.12
CA GLY A 20 10.44 5.48 -9.20
C GLY A 20 9.21 4.59 -9.38
N ASP A 21 9.48 3.30 -9.59
CA ASP A 21 8.42 2.30 -9.68
C ASP A 21 7.88 1.91 -8.30
N ALA A 22 6.58 1.66 -8.29
CA ALA A 22 5.88 0.97 -7.24
C ALA A 22 5.79 -0.52 -7.63
N VAL A 23 6.12 -1.39 -6.68
CA VAL A 23 6.15 -2.85 -6.89
C VAL A 23 5.03 -3.46 -6.06
N VAL A 24 4.21 -4.30 -6.69
CA VAL A 24 3.10 -4.99 -6.01
C VAL A 24 3.56 -6.37 -5.59
N LEU A 25 3.41 -6.65 -4.31
CA LEU A 25 3.82 -7.91 -3.69
C LEU A 25 2.61 -8.82 -3.51
N ASP A 26 2.82 -10.13 -3.64
CA ASP A 26 1.76 -11.12 -3.45
C ASP A 26 1.55 -11.52 -1.96
N ALA A 27 0.70 -12.52 -1.75
CA ALA A 27 0.40 -13.06 -0.43
C ALA A 27 1.60 -13.73 0.24
N GLU A 28 2.61 -14.18 -0.52
CA GLU A 28 3.80 -14.82 0.05
C GLU A 28 4.67 -13.79 0.79
N TRP A 29 4.76 -12.56 0.27
CA TRP A 29 5.40 -11.47 1.00
C TRP A 29 4.66 -11.15 2.30
N GLN A 30 3.32 -11.11 2.27
CA GLN A 30 2.51 -10.85 3.45
C GLN A 30 2.66 -11.97 4.51
N ARG A 31 2.75 -13.23 4.08
CA ARG A 31 2.97 -14.38 4.99
C ARG A 31 4.29 -14.26 5.75
N ARG A 32 5.35 -13.80 5.08
CA ARG A 32 6.69 -13.64 5.66
C ARG A 32 6.84 -12.31 6.44
N PHE A 33 6.19 -11.24 6.02
CA PHE A 33 6.15 -9.96 6.71
C PHE A 33 4.71 -9.63 7.15
N PRO A 34 4.22 -10.23 8.26
CA PRO A 34 2.84 -10.04 8.71
C PRO A 34 2.51 -8.59 9.08
N ASP A 35 3.53 -7.78 9.37
CA ASP A 35 3.38 -6.36 9.68
C ASP A 35 3.25 -5.46 8.43
N MET A 36 3.22 -6.05 7.22
CA MET A 36 2.99 -5.30 5.98
C MET A 36 1.64 -4.59 6.00
N ASN A 37 1.66 -3.29 5.68
CA ASN A 37 0.46 -2.49 5.56
C ASN A 37 0.11 -2.29 4.07
N GLY A 38 -0.78 -3.14 3.54
CA GLY A 38 -1.06 -3.25 2.10
C GLY A 38 0.00 -4.06 1.36
N THR A 39 0.05 -3.94 0.03
CA THR A 39 0.93 -4.76 -0.83
C THR A 39 1.86 -3.97 -1.73
N ILE A 40 1.79 -2.64 -1.75
CA ILE A 40 2.61 -1.81 -2.64
C ILE A 40 3.93 -1.41 -1.94
N ALA A 41 5.06 -1.86 -2.47
CA ALA A 41 6.39 -1.58 -1.94
C ALA A 41 7.17 -0.60 -2.82
N CYS A 42 8.14 0.08 -2.20
CA CYS A 42 9.15 0.81 -2.96
C CYS A 42 10.22 -0.14 -3.51
N GLU A 43 10.74 0.19 -4.69
CA GLU A 43 11.80 -0.58 -5.35
C GLU A 43 13.03 -0.82 -4.45
N THR A 44 13.41 0.17 -3.63
CA THR A 44 14.53 -0.02 -2.70
C THR A 44 14.27 -1.14 -1.70
N CYS A 45 13.04 -1.26 -1.18
CA CYS A 45 12.71 -2.34 -0.25
C CYS A 45 12.65 -3.69 -0.95
N THR A 46 12.10 -3.77 -2.16
CA THR A 46 12.03 -5.05 -2.88
C THR A 46 13.40 -5.55 -3.29
N ILE A 47 14.31 -4.66 -3.67
CA ILE A 47 15.71 -5.01 -3.99
C ILE A 47 16.50 -5.34 -2.72
N ARG A 48 16.47 -4.49 -1.69
CA ARG A 48 17.34 -4.64 -0.50
C ARG A 48 16.83 -5.66 0.51
N LYS A 49 15.51 -5.78 0.66
CA LYS A 49 14.90 -6.85 1.47
C LYS A 49 14.68 -8.10 0.63
N GLY A 50 15.24 -8.16 -0.58
CA GLY A 50 15.29 -9.39 -1.36
C GLY A 50 15.74 -10.51 -0.43
N TRP A 51 14.90 -11.53 -0.30
CA TRP A 51 15.24 -12.67 0.52
C TRP A 51 16.08 -13.60 -0.31
N ASN A 52 17.37 -13.53 -0.05
CA ASN A 52 18.24 -14.65 -0.27
C ASN A 52 17.68 -15.76 0.62
N CYS A 53 17.08 -16.79 0.03
CA CYS A 53 16.68 -18.01 0.70
C CYS A 53 15.31 -17.95 1.42
N CYS A 54 14.52 -18.99 1.19
CA CYS A 54 13.15 -19.18 1.65
C CYS A 54 13.09 -19.63 3.10
N ILE A 55 13.88 -18.96 3.92
CA ILE A 55 14.10 -19.21 5.32
C ILE A 55 12.90 -18.66 6.10
N GLY A 56 12.11 -19.52 6.72
CA GLY A 56 11.14 -19.14 7.75
C GLY A 56 11.84 -18.46 8.93
N ARG A 57 11.07 -17.97 9.91
CA ARG A 57 11.58 -17.26 11.11
C ARG A 57 12.71 -17.99 11.87
N GLN A 58 12.92 -19.28 11.62
CA GLN A 58 13.84 -20.16 12.34
C GLN A 58 15.07 -20.61 11.54
N GLY A 59 15.25 -20.21 10.28
CA GLY A 59 16.35 -20.79 9.49
C GLY A 59 15.94 -21.87 8.48
N ALA A 60 14.68 -22.33 8.50
CA ALA A 60 14.24 -23.48 7.71
C ALA A 60 13.43 -23.09 6.47
N PHE A 61 13.62 -23.81 5.36
CA PHE A 61 12.78 -23.69 4.18
C PHE A 61 11.30 -23.95 4.51
N VAL A 62 10.39 -23.23 3.85
CA VAL A 62 8.97 -23.61 3.91
C VAL A 62 8.72 -24.95 3.22
N ASP A 63 7.72 -25.68 3.69
CA ASP A 63 7.37 -26.99 3.14
C ASP A 63 7.08 -26.89 1.64
N GLY A 64 7.62 -27.83 0.86
CA GLY A 64 7.56 -27.83 -0.61
C GLY A 64 8.62 -26.95 -1.32
N HIS A 65 9.44 -26.18 -0.60
CA HIS A 65 10.51 -25.40 -1.22
C HIS A 65 11.75 -26.25 -1.51
N ILE A 66 12.24 -26.22 -2.76
CA ILE A 66 13.51 -26.85 -3.15
C ILE A 66 14.64 -25.86 -2.91
N ALA A 67 15.51 -26.15 -1.94
CA ALA A 67 16.68 -25.30 -1.66
C ALA A 67 17.59 -25.17 -2.88
N ALA A 68 18.06 -23.96 -3.18
CA ALA A 68 19.20 -23.81 -4.07
C ALA A 68 20.44 -24.54 -3.51
N PRO A 69 21.36 -25.01 -4.36
CA PRO A 69 22.62 -25.60 -3.93
C PRO A 69 23.42 -24.68 -2.99
N GLU A 70 24.20 -25.27 -2.09
CA GLU A 70 25.05 -24.54 -1.16
C GLU A 70 25.98 -23.57 -1.91
N GLY A 71 26.04 -22.31 -1.45
CA GLY A 71 26.81 -21.25 -2.09
C GLY A 71 26.11 -20.54 -3.26
N ILE A 72 24.90 -20.93 -3.64
CA ILE A 72 24.07 -20.24 -4.63
C ILE A 72 23.01 -19.40 -3.92
N VAL A 73 22.88 -18.13 -4.32
CA VAL A 73 21.82 -17.25 -3.81
C VAL A 73 20.52 -17.61 -4.51
N ASP A 74 19.57 -18.14 -3.74
CA ASP A 74 18.19 -18.31 -4.18
C ASP A 74 17.43 -17.00 -4.04
N VAL A 75 17.00 -16.40 -5.16
CA VAL A 75 16.25 -15.14 -5.21
C VAL A 75 14.79 -15.40 -5.60
N ASP A 76 14.13 -16.29 -4.87
CA ASP A 76 12.71 -16.60 -5.08
C ASP A 76 11.80 -15.38 -4.83
N CYS A 77 12.25 -14.39 -4.06
CA CYS A 77 11.46 -13.19 -3.76
C CYS A 77 10.98 -12.39 -4.99
N TRP A 78 11.66 -12.53 -6.15
CA TRP A 78 11.27 -11.85 -7.39
C TRP A 78 10.15 -12.56 -8.15
N SER A 79 9.99 -13.88 -7.96
CA SER A 79 8.86 -14.64 -8.53
C SER A 79 7.52 -14.23 -7.90
N HIS A 80 7.59 -13.61 -6.72
CA HIS A 80 6.48 -13.12 -5.90
C HIS A 80 6.15 -11.63 -6.09
N ILE A 81 6.65 -11.02 -7.17
CA ILE A 81 6.22 -9.69 -7.62
C ILE A 81 5.04 -9.88 -8.59
N LEU A 82 3.86 -9.38 -8.21
CA LEU A 82 2.66 -9.46 -9.05
C LEU A 82 2.70 -8.47 -10.21
N ASP A 83 3.15 -7.25 -9.92
CA ASP A 83 3.14 -6.16 -10.89
C ASP A 83 4.21 -5.11 -10.54
N ARG A 84 4.61 -4.32 -11.52
CA ARG A 84 5.55 -3.21 -11.40
C ARG A 84 5.11 -2.09 -12.33
N GLY A 85 5.02 -0.88 -11.80
CA GLY A 85 4.78 0.28 -12.64
C GLY A 85 4.73 1.60 -11.88
N THR A 86 4.14 2.60 -12.52
CA THR A 86 4.02 3.92 -11.89
C THR A 86 3.16 3.85 -10.63
N HIS A 87 3.42 4.77 -9.69
CA HIS A 87 2.58 5.00 -8.51
C HIS A 87 1.08 4.99 -8.79
N ARG A 88 0.67 5.65 -9.87
CA ARG A 88 -0.74 5.78 -10.25
C ARG A 88 -1.31 4.47 -10.78
N ALA A 89 -0.55 3.76 -11.62
CA ALA A 89 -0.96 2.48 -12.15
C ALA A 89 -1.11 1.44 -11.03
N ALA A 90 -0.10 1.31 -10.15
CA ALA A 90 -0.15 0.37 -9.04
C ALA A 90 -1.35 0.60 -8.12
N VAL A 91 -1.68 1.86 -7.82
CA VAL A 91 -2.85 2.19 -7.00
C VAL A 91 -4.18 1.90 -7.72
N LEU A 92 -4.26 2.10 -9.03
CA LEU A 92 -5.48 1.80 -9.78
C LEU A 92 -5.72 0.30 -9.93
N CYS A 93 -4.66 -0.48 -10.13
CA CYS A 93 -4.76 -1.94 -10.21
C CYS A 93 -4.97 -2.59 -8.82
N HIS A 94 -4.54 -1.93 -7.74
CA HIS A 94 -4.65 -2.44 -6.37
C HIS A 94 -5.25 -1.39 -5.41
N PRO A 95 -6.52 -1.00 -5.60
CA PRO A 95 -7.13 0.14 -4.91
C PRO A 95 -7.25 -0.06 -3.40
N ARG A 96 -7.51 -1.29 -2.92
CA ARG A 96 -7.55 -1.60 -1.48
C ARG A 96 -6.20 -1.34 -0.80
N SER A 97 -5.11 -1.83 -1.38
CA SER A 97 -3.75 -1.54 -0.92
C SER A 97 -3.44 -0.04 -1.01
N GLY A 98 -3.86 0.61 -2.09
CA GLY A 98 -3.77 2.05 -2.25
C GLY A 98 -4.41 2.83 -1.09
N LEU A 99 -5.63 2.47 -0.68
CA LEU A 99 -6.34 3.12 0.42
C LEU A 99 -5.59 2.99 1.75
N ILE A 100 -5.23 1.76 2.11
CA ILE A 100 -4.44 1.43 3.31
C ILE A 100 -3.14 2.25 3.35
N GLN A 101 -2.55 2.49 2.19
CA GLN A 101 -1.24 3.13 2.04
C GLN A 101 -1.32 4.66 1.82
N GLY A 102 -2.52 5.25 1.77
CA GLY A 102 -2.73 6.70 1.75
C GLY A 102 -3.18 7.32 0.42
N ALA A 103 -3.62 6.51 -0.55
CA ALA A 103 -4.03 6.97 -1.87
C ALA A 103 -5.49 7.43 -1.98
N GLU A 104 -6.22 7.52 -0.87
CA GLU A 104 -7.65 7.84 -0.86
C GLU A 104 -8.02 9.11 -1.68
N PRO A 105 -7.33 10.27 -1.54
CA PRO A 105 -7.68 11.45 -2.32
C PRO A 105 -7.58 11.24 -3.84
N TYR A 106 -6.62 10.42 -4.27
CA TYR A 106 -6.44 10.09 -5.68
C TYR A 106 -7.52 9.13 -6.18
N LEU A 107 -7.81 8.06 -5.43
CA LEU A 107 -8.84 7.09 -5.80
C LEU A 107 -10.22 7.75 -5.90
N ARG A 108 -10.58 8.61 -4.94
CA ARG A 108 -11.82 9.41 -5.01
C ARG A 108 -11.84 10.34 -6.22
N SER A 109 -10.72 11.00 -6.53
CA SER A 109 -10.61 11.87 -7.70
C SER A 109 -10.77 11.12 -9.02
N VAL A 110 -10.27 9.88 -9.11
CA VAL A 110 -10.41 9.06 -10.32
C VAL A 110 -11.83 8.53 -10.47
N ALA A 111 -12.44 8.05 -9.38
CA ALA A 111 -13.82 7.57 -9.38
C ALA A 111 -14.82 8.66 -9.81
N ALA A 112 -14.62 9.91 -9.37
CA ALA A 112 -15.46 11.06 -9.76
C ALA A 112 -15.11 11.65 -11.14
N GLY A 113 -14.07 11.15 -11.81
CA GLY A 113 -13.55 11.72 -13.05
C GLY A 113 -14.42 11.40 -14.27
N ARG A 114 -14.89 12.43 -14.99
CA ARG A 114 -15.70 12.25 -16.22
C ARG A 114 -15.00 11.50 -17.35
N GLY A 115 -13.67 11.35 -17.30
CA GLY A 115 -12.87 10.64 -18.30
C GLY A 115 -12.47 9.22 -17.89
N THR A 116 -12.89 8.75 -16.72
CA THR A 116 -12.58 7.39 -16.23
C THR A 116 -13.52 6.40 -16.92
N HIS A 117 -13.00 5.25 -17.33
CA HIS A 117 -13.82 4.18 -17.92
C HIS A 117 -14.91 3.74 -16.91
N PRO A 118 -16.17 3.52 -17.33
CA PRO A 118 -17.27 3.20 -16.42
C PRO A 118 -16.99 2.00 -15.51
N ASP A 119 -16.39 0.93 -16.03
CA ASP A 119 -16.08 -0.27 -15.24
C ASP A 119 -15.03 0.00 -14.15
N VAL A 120 -14.01 0.79 -14.48
CA VAL A 120 -12.99 1.22 -13.51
C VAL A 120 -13.62 2.11 -12.45
N ALA A 121 -14.48 3.05 -12.84
CA ALA A 121 -15.18 3.91 -11.90
C ALA A 121 -16.09 3.10 -10.96
N ALA A 122 -16.82 2.11 -11.48
CA ALA A 122 -17.69 1.23 -10.70
C ALA A 122 -16.90 0.40 -9.68
N GLU A 123 -15.76 -0.18 -10.09
CA GLU A 123 -14.87 -0.91 -9.18
C GLU A 123 -14.33 0.00 -8.07
N LEU A 124 -13.85 1.19 -8.42
CA LEU A 124 -13.35 2.16 -7.44
C LEU A 124 -14.45 2.60 -6.47
N HIS A 125 -15.68 2.80 -6.94
CA HIS A 125 -16.80 3.13 -6.07
C HIS A 125 -17.12 2.01 -5.09
N ALA A 126 -17.12 0.75 -5.54
CA ALA A 126 -17.34 -0.40 -4.66
C ALA A 126 -16.27 -0.48 -3.56
N VAL A 127 -14.99 -0.35 -3.92
CA VAL A 127 -13.87 -0.39 -2.98
C VAL A 127 -13.91 0.79 -1.99
N LEU A 128 -14.25 2.00 -2.46
CA LEU A 128 -14.39 3.17 -1.59
C LEU A 128 -15.58 3.04 -0.62
N GLN A 129 -16.70 2.46 -1.07
CA GLN A 129 -17.85 2.21 -0.20
C GLN A 129 -17.53 1.21 0.91
N GLU A 130 -16.83 0.13 0.60
CA GLU A 130 -16.34 -0.83 1.60
C GLU A 130 -15.40 -0.19 2.62
N TRP A 131 -14.53 0.70 2.16
CA TRP A 131 -13.61 1.46 3.02
C TRP A 131 -14.34 2.43 3.94
N ASP A 132 -15.30 3.18 3.40
CA ASP A 132 -16.09 4.14 4.16
C ASP A 132 -16.94 3.47 5.24
N ALA A 133 -17.39 2.23 5.02
CA ALA A 133 -18.08 1.43 6.02
C ALA A 133 -17.20 1.00 7.20
N GLN A 134 -15.87 0.96 7.02
CA GLN A 134 -14.90 0.55 8.05
C GLN A 134 -14.40 1.71 8.91
N VAL A 135 -14.46 2.95 8.40
CA VAL A 135 -14.02 4.14 9.13
C VAL A 135 -15.18 4.67 9.97
N PRO A 136 -15.08 4.71 11.31
CA PRO A 136 -16.12 5.30 12.14
C PRO A 136 -16.29 6.79 11.78
N VAL A 137 -17.51 7.20 11.43
CA VAL A 137 -17.82 8.63 11.27
C VAL A 137 -17.57 9.31 12.63
N PRO A 138 -16.73 10.36 12.70
CA PRO A 138 -16.60 11.14 13.92
C PRO A 138 -17.97 11.69 14.29
N GLY A 139 -18.51 11.26 15.44
CA GLY A 139 -19.75 11.80 15.97
C GLY A 139 -19.67 13.34 16.13
N PRO A 140 -20.81 14.04 16.09
CA PRO A 140 -20.88 15.51 16.10
C PRO A 140 -20.19 16.18 17.31
N ASP A 141 -19.85 15.43 18.36
CA ASP A 141 -19.26 15.97 19.60
C ASP A 141 -17.80 16.43 19.49
N ARG A 142 -17.04 16.01 18.47
CA ARG A 142 -15.63 16.44 18.33
C ARG A 142 -15.44 17.83 17.72
N LEU A 143 -16.46 18.43 17.11
CA LEU A 143 -16.38 19.78 16.54
C LEU A 143 -16.52 20.90 17.58
N ARG A 144 -16.98 20.60 18.81
CA ARG A 144 -17.09 21.59 19.89
C ARG A 144 -15.81 21.80 20.70
N ALA A 145 -14.93 20.81 20.79
CA ALA A 145 -13.74 20.89 21.64
C ALA A 145 -12.65 21.85 21.11
N SER A 146 -12.60 22.10 19.80
CA SER A 146 -11.54 22.91 19.17
C SER A 146 -11.80 24.43 19.17
N ARG A 147 -13.01 24.89 19.56
CA ARG A 147 -13.34 26.32 19.60
C ARG A 147 -13.11 27.00 20.95
N SER A 148 -12.86 26.25 22.02
CA SER A 148 -12.78 26.81 23.38
C SER A 148 -11.37 27.25 23.81
N HIS A 149 -10.31 26.97 23.04
CA HIS A 149 -8.92 27.26 23.44
C HIS A 149 -8.29 28.51 22.78
N SER A 150 -9.05 29.31 22.02
CA SER A 150 -8.52 30.50 21.31
C SER A 150 -8.84 31.85 21.98
N LEU A 151 -9.35 31.85 23.20
CA LEU A 151 -9.65 33.07 23.96
C LEU A 151 -8.90 33.07 25.29
N ASN A 152 -7.56 33.13 25.27
CA ASN A 152 -6.75 33.63 26.39
C ASN A 152 -5.27 33.75 25.98
N ALA A 153 -4.96 34.73 25.13
CA ALA A 153 -3.58 35.15 24.91
C ALA A 153 -3.54 36.61 24.42
N ARG A 154 -4.00 37.54 25.26
CA ARG A 154 -3.62 38.96 25.19
C ARG A 154 -3.61 39.55 26.60
N ARG A 155 -2.43 39.58 27.22
CA ARG A 155 -1.99 40.61 28.16
C ARG A 155 -0.51 40.85 27.90
#